data_AF-A0AAW2J7W7-F1
#
_entry.id   AF-A0AAW2J7W7-F1
#
_cell.length_a   1.000
_cell.length_b   1.000
_cell.length_c   1.000
_cell.angle_alpha   90.00
_cell.angle_beta   90.00
_cell.angle_gamma   90.00
#
_symmetry.space_group_name_H-M   'P 1'
#
loop_
_entity.id
_entity.type
_entity.pdbx_description
1 polymer ?
#
loop_
_entity_poly.entity_id
_entity_poly.type
_entity_poly.pdbx_seq_one_letter_code
_entity_poly.pdbx_strand_id
1 'polypeptide(L)'
;MNMINQDFVKLVCFDGSNYPHWKDKMMFLLTFLKVAYVLDSNQPTSVAKEYESNDAKAARLKREEDELLCRGHILNTLFDCLFHLYASMKSSLEI
;
A
#
# COMPACT_ATOMS: atom_id res chain seq x y z
N MET A 1 -8.04 -17.68 0.96
CA MET A 1 -7.93 -16.24 0.62
C MET A 1 -9.01 -15.54 1.42
N ASN A 2 -8.63 -14.92 2.54
CA ASN A 2 -9.51 -14.67 3.67
C ASN A 2 -10.43 -13.46 3.43
N MET A 3 -11.68 -13.62 3.87
CA MET A 3 -12.79 -12.68 3.83
C MET A 3 -12.50 -11.29 4.43
N ILE A 4 -11.41 -11.16 5.20
CA ILE A 4 -10.91 -9.89 5.76
C ILE A 4 -10.47 -8.90 4.66
N ASN A 5 -10.07 -9.38 3.47
CA ASN A 5 -9.48 -8.51 2.45
C ASN A 5 -10.55 -7.65 1.71
N GLN A 6 -11.70 -8.22 1.35
CA GLN A 6 -12.70 -7.51 0.51
C GLN A 6 -13.35 -6.31 1.20
N ASP A 7 -13.75 -6.43 2.46
CA ASP A 7 -14.43 -5.35 3.19
C ASP A 7 -13.45 -4.22 3.54
N PHE A 8 -12.21 -4.56 3.88
CA PHE A 8 -11.16 -3.58 4.13
C PHE A 8 -10.76 -2.87 2.84
N VAL A 9 -10.68 -3.60 1.73
CA VAL A 9 -10.39 -3.04 0.40
C VAL A 9 -11.45 -2.04 -0.04
N LYS A 10 -12.74 -2.32 0.18
CA LYS A 10 -13.81 -1.34 -0.10
C LYS A 10 -13.68 -0.08 0.76
N LEU A 11 -13.27 -0.23 2.02
CA LEU A 11 -13.08 0.89 2.95
C LEU A 11 -11.91 1.78 2.55
N VAL A 12 -10.82 1.22 2.03
CA VAL A 12 -9.60 1.95 1.63
C VAL A 12 -9.56 2.15 0.11
N CYS A 13 -10.70 2.11 -0.56
CA CYS A 13 -10.76 2.28 -1.99
C CYS A 13 -10.52 3.75 -2.39
N PHE A 14 -9.54 4.02 -3.26
CA PHE A 14 -9.34 5.32 -3.90
C PHE A 14 -10.09 5.42 -5.24
N ASP A 15 -10.99 6.39 -5.36
CA ASP A 15 -11.77 6.63 -6.59
C ASP A 15 -11.37 7.91 -7.34
N GLY A 16 -10.28 8.56 -6.90
CA GLY A 16 -9.82 9.85 -7.44
C GLY A 16 -10.45 11.07 -6.77
N SER A 17 -11.66 10.95 -6.21
CA SER A 17 -12.38 12.06 -5.56
C SER A 17 -12.16 12.11 -4.03
N ASN A 18 -11.76 10.99 -3.43
CA ASN A 18 -11.72 10.80 -1.99
C ASN A 18 -10.30 10.85 -1.38
N TYR A 19 -9.35 11.55 -2.01
CA TYR A 19 -7.93 11.53 -1.62
C TYR A 19 -7.68 11.80 -0.12
N PRO A 20 -8.25 12.83 0.54
CA PRO A 20 -7.96 13.07 1.95
C PRO A 20 -8.34 11.89 2.85
N HIS A 21 -9.53 11.32 2.62
CA HIS A 21 -10.05 10.19 3.42
C HIS A 21 -9.30 8.89 3.12
N TRP A 22 -9.01 8.64 1.85
CA TRP A 22 -8.21 7.51 1.43
C TRP A 22 -6.81 7.58 2.05
N LYS A 23 -6.16 8.75 2.01
CA LYS A 23 -4.84 8.97 2.58
C LYS A 23 -4.82 8.66 4.07
N ASP A 24 -5.78 9.15 4.84
CA ASP A 24 -5.81 8.90 6.30
C ASP A 24 -5.97 7.41 6.62
N LYS A 25 -6.84 6.70 5.89
CA LYS A 25 -7.02 5.26 6.04
C LYS A 25 -5.80 4.46 5.60
N MET A 26 -5.16 4.87 4.51
CA MET A 26 -3.93 4.26 4.02
C MET A 26 -2.79 4.45 5.04
N MET A 27 -2.64 5.67 5.58
CA MET A 27 -1.65 5.94 6.64
C MET A 27 -1.92 5.14 7.91
N PHE A 28 -3.18 4.98 8.31
CA PHE A 28 -3.55 4.11 9.43
C PHE A 28 -3.14 2.65 9.16
N LEU A 29 -3.46 2.11 7.98
CA LEU A 29 -3.09 0.75 7.59
C LEU A 29 -1.57 0.55 7.60
N LEU A 30 -0.82 1.45 6.95
CA LEU A 30 0.64 1.34 6.88
C LEU A 30 1.30 1.51 8.26
N THR A 31 0.72 2.31 9.14
CA THR A 31 1.19 2.46 10.53
C THR A 31 0.93 1.20 11.33
N PHE A 32 -0.26 0.60 11.19
CA PHE A 32 -0.59 -0.68 11.82
C PHE A 32 0.35 -1.81 11.37
N LEU A 33 0.69 -1.81 10.07
CA LEU A 33 1.67 -2.73 9.48
C LEU A 33 3.13 -2.38 9.80
N LYS A 34 3.38 -1.26 10.51
CA LYS A 34 4.72 -0.75 10.87
C LYS A 34 5.63 -0.46 9.67
N VAL A 35 5.06 -0.18 8.50
CA VAL A 35 5.80 0.15 7.27
C VAL A 35 5.64 1.61 6.84
N ALA A 36 4.83 2.41 7.54
CA ALA A 36 4.62 3.83 7.24
C ALA A 36 5.93 4.65 7.19
N TYR A 37 6.96 4.22 7.94
CA TYR A 37 8.28 4.88 7.96
C TYR A 37 8.97 4.85 6.58
N VAL A 38 8.62 3.91 5.70
CA VAL A 38 9.17 3.83 4.34
C VAL A 38 8.78 5.05 3.50
N LEU A 39 7.63 5.68 3.80
CA LEU A 39 7.16 6.87 3.09
C LEU A 39 7.90 8.16 3.49
N ASP A 40 8.72 8.13 4.55
CA ASP A 40 9.48 9.29 4.98
C ASP A 40 10.69 9.53 4.07
N SER A 41 10.61 10.61 3.28
CA SER A 41 11.67 11.04 2.36
C SER A 41 12.97 11.44 3.05
N ASN A 42 12.97 11.65 4.37
CA ASN A 42 14.18 12.01 5.13
C ASN A 42 15.04 10.79 5.48
N GLN A 43 14.53 9.57 5.26
CA GLN A 43 15.33 8.38 5.51
C GLN A 43 16.33 8.15 4.37
N PRO A 44 17.60 7.85 4.68
CA PRO A 44 18.61 7.60 3.67
C PRO A 44 18.13 6.50 2.71
N THR A 45 18.06 6.83 1.42
CA THR A 45 17.88 5.82 0.39
C THR A 45 19.07 4.87 0.48
N SER A 46 18.77 3.58 0.54
CA SER A 46 19.75 2.55 0.84
C SER A 46 20.78 2.39 -0.29
N VAL A 47 21.82 3.21 -0.29
CA VAL A 47 22.99 3.00 -1.13
C VAL A 47 23.86 1.93 -0.45
N ALA A 48 24.07 0.81 -1.13
CA ALA A 48 24.92 -0.28 -0.63
C ALA A 48 26.34 0.25 -0.38
N LYS A 49 26.86 0.08 0.83
CA LYS A 49 28.24 0.46 1.19
C LYS A 49 29.10 -0.80 1.27
N GLU A 50 30.26 -0.81 0.63
CA GLU A 50 31.15 -1.99 0.59
C GLU A 50 31.59 -2.49 1.98
N TYR A 51 31.59 -1.63 3.00
CA TYR A 51 32.06 -1.92 4.38
C TYR A 51 30.95 -1.87 5.43
N GLU A 52 29.71 -2.17 5.05
CA GLU A 52 28.57 -2.16 5.96
C GLU A 52 28.54 -3.38 6.90
N SER A 53 28.20 -3.14 8.17
CA SER A 53 27.99 -4.20 9.19
C SER A 53 26.86 -5.15 8.76
N ASN A 54 26.91 -6.40 9.21
CA ASN A 54 25.83 -7.37 8.98
C ASN A 54 24.47 -6.85 9.46
N ASP A 55 24.42 -6.10 10.58
CA ASP A 55 23.19 -5.51 11.09
C ASP A 55 22.63 -4.44 10.13
N ALA A 56 23.51 -3.67 9.49
CA ALA A 56 23.12 -2.68 8.49
C ALA A 56 22.60 -3.36 7.21
N LYS A 57 23.17 -4.51 6.81
CA LYS A 57 22.67 -5.33 5.69
C LYS A 57 21.28 -5.89 6.00
N ALA A 58 21.08 -6.43 7.20
CA ALA A 58 19.79 -6.97 7.63
C ALA A 58 18.71 -5.87 7.69
N ALA A 59 19.05 -4.70 8.23
CA ALA A 59 18.15 -3.55 8.26
C ALA A 59 17.77 -3.07 6.86
N ARG A 60 18.71 -3.08 5.90
CA ARG A 60 18.42 -2.77 4.49
C ARG A 60 17.44 -3.77 3.88
N LEU A 61 17.73 -5.07 3.97
CA LEU A 61 16.89 -6.11 3.37
C LEU A 61 15.46 -6.02 3.92
N LYS A 62 15.33 -5.83 5.23
CA LYS A 62 14.03 -5.59 5.87
C LYS A 62 13.33 -4.36 5.31
N ARG A 63 14.04 -3.24 5.11
CA ARG A 63 13.45 -2.03 4.53
C ARG A 63 12.99 -2.26 3.09
N GLU A 64 13.74 -3.02 2.30
CA GLU A 64 13.34 -3.39 0.92
C GLU A 64 12.06 -4.23 0.92
N GLU A 65 11.94 -5.19 1.83
CA GLU A 65 10.72 -5.99 2.03
C GLU A 65 9.53 -5.11 2.45
N ASP A 66 9.73 -4.23 3.44
CA ASP A 66 8.72 -3.29 3.92
C ASP A 66 8.28 -2.31 2.81
N GLU A 67 9.19 -1.92 1.91
CA GLU A 67 8.89 -1.07 0.75
C GLU A 67 8.05 -1.79 -0.29
N LEU A 68 8.37 -3.05 -0.58
CA LEU A 68 7.54 -3.90 -1.43
C LEU A 68 6.14 -4.09 -0.83
N LEU A 69 6.05 -4.31 0.48
CA LEU A 69 4.77 -4.45 1.18
C LEU A 69 3.95 -3.15 1.11
N CYS A 70 4.57 -2.02 1.43
CA CYS A 70 3.94 -0.69 1.38
C CYS A 70 3.41 -0.39 -0.03
N ARG A 71 4.25 -0.56 -1.05
CA ARG A 71 3.86 -0.38 -2.46
C ARG A 71 2.75 -1.35 -2.86
N GLY A 72 2.82 -2.59 -2.41
CA GLY A 72 1.80 -3.62 -2.65
C GLY A 72 0.43 -3.19 -2.14
N HIS A 73 0.35 -2.70 -0.90
CA HIS A 73 -0.92 -2.24 -0.32
C HIS A 73 -1.49 -1.01 -1.04
N ILE A 74 -0.65 -0.03 -1.34
CA ILE A 74 -1.08 1.17 -2.09
C ILE A 74 -1.66 0.74 -3.45
N LEU A 75 -0.92 -0.07 -4.22
CA LEU A 75 -1.35 -0.53 -5.54
C LEU A 75 -2.60 -1.41 -5.46
N ASN A 76 -2.71 -2.29 -4.47
CA ASN A 76 -3.86 -3.16 -4.33
C ASN A 76 -5.15 -2.36 -4.10
N THR A 77 -5.09 -1.32 -3.26
CA THR A 77 -6.26 -0.44 -3.08
C THR A 77 -6.66 0.27 -4.36
N LEU A 78 -5.72 0.64 -5.23
CA LEU A 78 -6.04 1.24 -6.53
C LEU A 78 -6.67 0.22 -7.50
N PHE A 79 -6.07 -0.97 -7.63
CA PHE A 79 -6.54 -1.98 -8.57
C PHE A 79 -7.91 -2.53 -8.20
N ASP A 80 -8.14 -2.80 -6.92
CA ASP A 80 -9.42 -3.30 -6.46
C ASP A 80 -10.54 -2.26 -6.60
N CYS A 81 -10.22 -0.96 -6.54
CA CYS A 81 -11.17 0.09 -6.87
C CYS A 81 -11.57 0.07 -8.33
N LEU A 82 -10.59 -0.06 -9.22
CA LEU A 82 -10.86 -0.18 -10.65
C LEU A 82 -11.78 -1.38 -10.89
N PHE A 83 -11.49 -2.53 -10.28
CA PHE A 83 -12.36 -3.70 -10.36
C PHE A 83 -13.79 -3.40 -9.89
N HIS A 84 -13.97 -2.78 -8.72
CA HIS A 84 -15.31 -2.43 -8.21
C HIS A 84 -16.04 -1.43 -9.10
N LEU A 85 -15.35 -0.42 -9.63
CA LEU A 85 -15.91 0.59 -10.54
C LEU A 85 -16.38 -0.04 -11.86
N TYR A 86 -15.59 -0.95 -12.43
CA TYR A 86 -15.97 -1.67 -13.65
C TYR A 86 -17.07 -2.71 -13.41
N ALA A 87 -17.02 -3.43 -12.29
CA ALA A 87 -18.04 -4.40 -11.92
C ALA A 87 -19.40 -3.73 -11.69
N SER A 88 -19.44 -2.53 -11.11
CA SER A 88 -20.69 -1.78 -10.93
C SER A 88 -21.26 -1.23 -12.25
N MET A 89 -20.40 -0.89 -13.23
CA MET A 89 -20.85 -0.44 -14.56
C MET A 89 -21.56 -1.52 -15.40
N LYS A 90 -21.33 -2.82 -15.13
CA LYS A 90 -22.02 -3.92 -15.85
C LYS A 90 -23.52 -4.06 -15.54
N SER A 91 -24.08 -3.23 -14.64
CA SER A 91 -25.49 -3.22 -14.27
C SER A 91 -26.38 -2.28 -15.12
N SER A 92 -25.84 -1.61 -16.14
CA SER A 92 -26.58 -0.64 -16.97
C SER A 92 -26.75 -1.05 -18.44
N LEU A 93 -26.40 -2.28 -18.78
CA LEU A 93 -26.53 -2.86 -20.13
C LEU A 93 -27.51 -4.05 -20.18
N GLU A 94 -28.49 -4.05 -19.28
CA GLU A 94 -29.73 -4.80 -19.47
C GLU A 94 -30.80 -3.81 -19.93
N ILE A 95 -30.84 -3.55 -21.24
CA ILE A 95 -31.98 -2.95 -21.97
C ILE A 95 -32.61 -4.07 -22.79
#